data_AF-A0A962W9B2-F1
#
_entry.id   AF-A0A962W9B2-F1
#
_cell.length_a   1.000
_cell.length_b   1.000
_cell.length_c   1.000
_cell.angle_alpha   90.00
_cell.angle_beta   90.00
_cell.angle_gamma   90.00
#
_symmetry.space_group_name_H-M   'P 1'
#
loop_
_entity.id
_entity.type
_entity.pdbx_description
1 polymer ?
#
loop_
_entity_poly.entity_id
_entity_poly.type
_entity_poly.pdbx_seq_one_letter_code
_entity_poly.pdbx_strand_id
1 'polypeptide(L)'
;MEYYLSLFIRSIFIDNMALAFFLGMCTFLAISKKIQAALGLGIAVTVVLAITVPVNNLIYTYLLADGALAWAGYPDLNLSFLGLLSYIGVIAALVQILEMFLDMFVPALYNALAVFLPLITVNCA
;
A
#
# COMPACT_ATOMS: atom_id res chain seq x y z
N MET A 1 -30.73 3.90 -15.79
CA MET A 1 -30.28 2.55 -15.42
C MET A 1 -29.05 2.13 -16.23
N GLU A 2 -29.08 2.33 -17.56
CA GLU A 2 -28.00 1.90 -18.46
C GLU A 2 -26.63 2.52 -18.16
N TYR A 3 -26.61 3.78 -17.68
CA TYR A 3 -25.39 4.45 -17.23
C TYR A 3 -24.72 3.80 -16.00
N TYR A 4 -25.50 3.34 -15.02
CA TYR A 4 -24.94 2.67 -13.84
C TYR A 4 -24.44 1.27 -14.19
N LEU A 5 -25.10 0.59 -15.13
CA LEU A 5 -24.73 -0.73 -15.61
C LEU A 5 -23.47 -0.67 -16.49
N SER A 6 -23.34 0.36 -17.33
CA SER A 6 -22.13 0.61 -18.11
C SER A 6 -20.95 1.04 -17.22
N LEU A 7 -21.18 1.85 -16.18
CA LEU A 7 -20.17 2.19 -15.17
C LEU A 7 -19.69 0.94 -14.43
N PHE A 8 -20.60 0.05 -14.03
CA PHE A 8 -20.28 -1.20 -13.33
C PHE A 8 -19.42 -2.14 -14.19
N ILE A 9 -19.78 -2.36 -15.45
CA ILE A 9 -19.00 -3.19 -16.38
C ILE A 9 -17.62 -2.58 -16.62
N ARG A 10 -17.55 -1.26 -16.78
CA ARG A 10 -16.30 -0.54 -17.04
C ARG A 10 -15.36 -0.56 -15.83
N SER A 11 -15.87 -0.37 -14.61
CA SER A 11 -15.06 -0.48 -13.39
C SER A 11 -14.53 -1.89 -13.12
N ILE A 12 -15.27 -2.95 -13.44
CA ILE A 12 -14.82 -4.33 -13.16
C ILE A 12 -13.76 -4.82 -14.18
N PHE A 13 -13.94 -4.50 -15.46
CA PHE A 13 -13.14 -5.09 -16.53
C PHE A 13 -12.15 -4.14 -17.20
N ILE A 14 -12.48 -2.85 -17.33
CA ILE A 14 -11.69 -1.92 -18.14
C ILE A 14 -10.76 -1.08 -17.25
N ASP A 15 -11.29 -0.53 -16.16
CA ASP A 15 -10.54 0.37 -15.25
C ASP A 15 -10.02 -0.36 -13.99
N ASN A 16 -10.20 -1.68 -13.89
CA ASN A 16 -9.73 -2.44 -12.74
C ASN A 16 -8.22 -2.64 -12.80
N MET A 17 -7.50 -2.02 -11.85
CA MET A 17 -6.03 -2.01 -11.83
C MET A 17 -5.40 -3.42 -11.85
N ALA A 18 -6.06 -4.40 -11.21
CA ALA A 18 -5.57 -5.78 -11.14
C ALA A 18 -5.64 -6.52 -12.49
N LEU A 19 -6.67 -6.27 -13.31
CA LEU A 19 -6.86 -6.93 -14.61
C LEU A 19 -6.20 -6.17 -15.77
N ALA A 20 -6.13 -4.84 -15.67
CA ALA A 20 -5.62 -3.98 -16.73
C ALA A 20 -4.09 -3.80 -16.68
N PHE A 21 -3.51 -3.66 -15.48
CA PHE A 21 -2.09 -3.34 -15.31
C PHE A 21 -1.26 -4.46 -14.67
N PHE A 22 -1.88 -5.57 -14.25
CA PHE A 22 -1.22 -6.70 -13.59
C PHE A 22 -0.37 -6.32 -12.35
N LEU A 23 -0.69 -5.20 -11.68
CA LEU A 23 -0.04 -4.78 -10.43
C LEU A 23 -0.56 -5.63 -9.25
N GLY A 24 0.32 -5.97 -8.31
CA GLY A 24 -0.05 -6.69 -7.07
C GLY A 24 -0.21 -8.22 -7.20
N MET A 25 0.13 -8.82 -8.34
CA MET A 25 -0.07 -10.26 -8.61
C MET A 25 0.74 -11.19 -7.69
N CYS A 26 1.88 -10.74 -7.16
CA CYS A 26 2.80 -11.59 -6.39
C CYS A 26 2.17 -12.18 -5.12
N THR A 27 1.49 -11.35 -4.33
CA THR A 27 0.81 -11.81 -3.09
C THR A 27 -0.50 -12.51 -3.39
N PHE A 28 -1.19 -12.10 -4.45
CA PHE A 28 -2.42 -12.75 -4.93
C PHE A 28 -2.16 -14.21 -5.34
N LEU A 29 -1.18 -14.46 -6.21
CA LEU A 29 -0.82 -15.81 -6.66
C LEU A 29 -0.33 -16.70 -5.50
N ALA A 30 0.36 -16.13 -4.52
CA ALA A 30 0.87 -16.87 -3.37
C ALA A 30 -0.23 -17.36 -2.42
N ILE A 31 -1.27 -16.56 -2.17
CA ILE A 31 -2.26 -16.82 -1.09
C ILE A 31 -3.65 -17.27 -1.62
N SER A 32 -3.82 -17.38 -2.94
CA SER A 32 -5.09 -17.79 -3.59
C SER A 32 -5.65 -19.17 -3.17
N LYS A 33 -4.86 -20.06 -2.56
CA LYS A 33 -5.32 -21.41 -2.17
C LYS A 33 -6.20 -21.44 -0.92
N LYS A 34 -6.15 -20.43 -0.05
CA LYS A 34 -6.90 -20.41 1.21
C LYS A 34 -7.70 -19.12 1.34
N ILE A 35 -9.02 -19.22 1.18
CA ILE A 35 -9.95 -18.07 1.20
C ILE A 35 -9.85 -17.27 2.51
N GLN A 36 -9.77 -17.96 3.66
CA GLN A 36 -9.66 -17.30 4.97
C GLN A 36 -8.38 -16.47 5.11
N ALA A 37 -7.25 -16.97 4.58
CA ALA A 37 -5.98 -16.25 4.59
C ALA A 37 -5.98 -15.08 3.58
N ALA A 38 -6.58 -15.28 2.40
CA ALA A 38 -6.71 -14.25 1.39
C ALA A 38 -7.56 -13.05 1.85
N LEU A 39 -8.68 -13.31 2.55
CA LEU A 39 -9.49 -12.26 3.15
C LEU A 39 -8.72 -11.49 4.23
N GLY A 40 -8.01 -12.19 5.12
CA GLY A 40 -7.19 -11.56 6.15
C GLY A 40 -6.07 -10.68 5.56
N LEU A 41 -5.40 -11.16 4.51
CA LEU A 41 -4.40 -10.38 3.79
C LEU A 41 -5.01 -9.14 3.13
N GLY A 42 -6.15 -9.28 2.44
CA GLY A 42 -6.80 -8.17 1.74
C GLY A 42 -7.22 -7.04 2.68
N ILE A 43 -7.75 -7.38 3.86
CA ILE A 43 -8.09 -6.41 4.90
C ILE A 43 -6.81 -5.72 5.41
N ALA A 44 -5.77 -6.50 5.71
CA ALA A 44 -4.49 -5.97 6.18
C ALA A 44 -3.88 -4.96 5.19
N VAL A 45 -3.84 -5.31 3.90
CA VAL A 45 -3.31 -4.43 2.83
C VAL A 45 -4.16 -3.18 2.68
N THR A 46 -5.49 -3.29 2.74
CA THR A 46 -6.40 -2.14 2.63
C THR A 46 -6.20 -1.15 3.78
N VAL A 47 -6.03 -1.65 5.00
CA VAL A 47 -5.75 -0.80 6.18
C VAL A 47 -4.41 -0.10 6.05
N VAL A 48 -3.37 -0.82 5.62
CA VAL A 48 -2.04 -0.22 5.40
C VAL A 48 -2.12 0.87 4.33
N LEU A 49 -2.70 0.59 3.15
CA LEU A 49 -2.85 1.57 2.06
C LEU A 49 -3.68 2.78 2.48
N ALA A 50 -4.77 2.57 3.23
CA ALA A 50 -5.60 3.66 3.73
C ALA A 50 -4.83 4.63 4.65
N ILE A 51 -3.80 4.15 5.35
CA ILE A 51 -2.97 4.97 6.25
C ILE A 51 -1.73 5.50 5.53
N THR A 52 -1.06 4.71 4.69
CA THR A 52 0.17 5.12 3.99
C THR A 52 -0.08 6.22 2.97
N VAL A 53 -1.19 6.18 2.23
CA VAL A 53 -1.52 7.19 1.20
C VAL A 53 -1.62 8.61 1.77
N PRO A 54 -2.42 8.88 2.82
CA PRO A 54 -2.48 10.22 3.40
C PRO A 54 -1.15 10.63 4.06
N VAL A 55 -0.45 9.71 4.71
CA VAL A 55 0.86 9.99 5.32
C VAL A 55 1.90 10.36 4.26
N ASN A 56 1.96 9.63 3.15
CA ASN A 56 2.85 9.92 2.03
C ASN A 56 2.49 11.25 1.37
N ASN A 57 1.20 11.59 1.27
CA ASN A 57 0.77 12.90 0.76
C ASN A 57 1.26 14.05 1.65
N LEU A 58 1.18 13.89 2.99
CA LEU A 58 1.75 14.87 3.93
C LEU A 58 3.27 14.97 3.78
N ILE A 59 3.98 13.84 3.66
CA ILE A 59 5.45 13.84 3.48
C ILE A 59 5.83 14.51 2.15
N TYR A 60 5.08 14.28 1.08
CA TYR A 60 5.32 14.94 -0.19
C TYR A 60 5.16 16.46 -0.09
N THR A 61 4.10 16.93 0.57
CA THR A 61 3.84 18.38 0.72
C THR A 61 4.77 19.08 1.70
N TYR A 62 5.20 18.43 2.79
CA TYR A 62 6.00 19.06 3.85
C TYR A 62 7.51 18.76 3.79
N LEU A 63 7.94 17.70 3.11
CA LEU A 63 9.35 17.29 3.05
C LEU A 63 9.95 17.27 1.65
N LEU A 64 9.13 17.03 0.61
CA LEU A 64 9.66 16.57 -0.68
C LEU A 64 9.42 17.49 -1.88
N ALA A 65 8.37 18.31 -1.83
CA ALA A 65 8.06 19.28 -2.88
C ALA A 65 9.10 20.41 -2.95
N ASP A 66 9.27 21.01 -4.13
CA ASP A 66 10.07 22.21 -4.36
C ASP A 66 9.77 23.28 -3.29
N GLY A 67 10.79 23.66 -2.51
CA GLY A 67 10.66 24.68 -1.45
C GLY A 67 10.02 24.23 -0.14
N ALA A 68 9.66 22.95 0.03
CA ALA A 68 9.06 22.45 1.27
C ALA A 68 9.98 22.51 2.49
N LEU A 69 11.31 22.55 2.29
CA LEU A 69 12.31 22.77 3.34
C LEU A 69 12.51 24.26 3.73
N ALA A 70 11.58 25.15 3.37
CA ALA A 70 11.58 26.54 3.82
C ALA A 70 11.63 26.68 5.35
N TRP A 71 11.06 25.71 6.10
CA TRP A 71 11.09 25.68 7.56
C TRP A 71 12.46 25.28 8.16
N ALA A 72 13.35 24.68 7.37
CA ALA A 72 14.69 24.23 7.78
C ALA A 72 15.84 25.10 7.21
N GLY A 73 15.51 26.19 6.50
CA GLY A 73 16.50 27.17 6.02
C GLY A 73 17.13 26.88 4.64
N TYR A 74 16.61 25.90 3.88
CA TYR A 74 17.12 25.55 2.54
C TYR A 74 15.99 25.53 1.49
N PRO A 75 15.69 26.67 0.85
CA PRO A 75 14.53 26.80 -0.04
C PRO A 75 14.70 26.20 -1.44
N ASP A 76 15.93 25.98 -1.94
CA ASP A 76 16.19 25.53 -3.32
C ASP A 76 16.59 24.03 -3.45
N LEU A 77 16.52 23.27 -2.35
CA LEU A 77 16.92 21.86 -2.36
C LEU A 77 15.78 20.97 -2.89
N ASN A 78 15.96 20.47 -4.10
CA ASN A 78 15.07 19.48 -4.73
C ASN A 78 15.34 18.07 -4.17
N LEU A 79 14.60 17.66 -3.13
CA LEU A 79 14.65 16.29 -2.59
C LEU A 79 13.75 15.29 -3.34
N SER A 80 13.19 15.67 -4.49
CA SER A 80 12.33 14.82 -5.33
C SER A 80 12.98 13.45 -5.66
N PHE A 81 14.31 13.40 -5.79
CA PHE A 81 15.05 12.14 -6.00
C PHE A 81 14.97 11.15 -4.82
N LEU A 82 14.79 11.66 -3.59
CA LEU A 82 14.70 10.84 -2.37
C LEU A 82 13.27 10.36 -2.08
N GLY A 83 12.30 10.73 -2.91
CA GLY A 83 10.87 10.42 -2.72
C GLY A 83 10.58 8.94 -2.60
N LEU A 84 11.02 8.15 -3.58
CA LEU A 84 10.84 6.70 -3.55
C LEU A 84 11.40 6.08 -2.27
N LEU A 85 12.60 6.50 -1.86
CA LEU A 85 13.24 5.98 -0.66
C LEU A 85 12.43 6.32 0.60
N SER A 86 11.92 7.54 0.70
CA SER A 86 11.08 7.98 1.82
C SER A 86 9.76 7.21 1.88
N TYR A 87 9.10 6.99 0.75
CA TYR A 87 7.83 6.25 0.69
C TYR A 87 8.02 4.80 1.09
N ILE A 88 9.06 4.13 0.59
CA ILE A 88 9.38 2.74 0.98
C ILE A 88 9.67 2.66 2.48
N GLY A 89 10.42 3.62 3.04
CA GLY A 89 10.71 3.68 4.48
C GLY A 89 9.47 3.83 5.35
N VAL A 90 8.52 4.68 4.95
CA VAL A 90 7.25 4.89 5.66
C VAL A 90 6.38 3.64 5.61
N ILE A 91 6.27 3.02 4.44
CA ILE A 91 5.52 1.76 4.28
C ILE A 91 6.16 0.66 5.13
N ALA A 92 7.49 0.54 5.13
CA ALA A 92 8.19 -0.44 5.96
C ALA A 92 7.92 -0.25 7.46
N ALA A 93 7.96 0.98 7.96
CA ALA A 93 7.64 1.27 9.36
C ALA A 93 6.19 0.90 9.72
N LEU A 94 5.23 1.18 8.83
CA LEU A 94 3.82 0.85 9.05
C LEU A 94 3.55 -0.67 8.98
N VAL A 95 4.19 -1.38 8.05
CA VAL A 95 4.11 -2.84 7.96
C VAL A 95 4.73 -3.50 9.19
N GLN A 96 5.82 -2.95 9.72
CA GLN A 96 6.42 -3.45 10.97
C GLN A 96 5.47 -3.33 12.16
N ILE A 97 4.73 -2.21 12.25
CA ILE A 97 3.70 -2.03 13.28
C ILE A 97 2.57 -3.05 13.10
N LEU A 98 2.17 -3.30 11.85
CA LEU A 98 1.14 -4.30 11.53
C LEU A 98 1.58 -5.72 11.91
N GLU A 99 2.86 -6.06 11.74
CA GLU A 99 3.44 -7.34 12.14
C GLU A 99 3.24 -7.58 13.64
N MET A 100 3.63 -6.61 14.47
CA MET A 100 3.45 -6.66 15.92
C MET A 100 1.97 -6.75 16.32
N PHE A 101 1.07 -6.07 15.59
CA PHE A 101 -0.37 -6.13 15.83
C PHE A 101 -0.96 -7.51 15.49
N LEU A 102 -0.57 -8.10 14.36
CA LEU A 102 -1.07 -9.40 13.92
C LEU A 102 -0.61 -10.55 14.83
N ASP A 103 0.63 -10.50 15.32
CA ASP A 103 1.15 -11.49 16.27
C ASP A 103 0.36 -11.47 17.60
N MET A 104 -0.03 -10.29 18.06
CA MET A 104 -0.79 -10.13 19.32
C MET A 104 -2.27 -10.54 19.21
N PHE A 105 -2.96 -10.12 18.15
CA PHE A 105 -4.42 -10.29 18.05
C PHE A 105 -4.85 -11.54 17.28
N VAL A 106 -4.08 -11.98 16.27
CA VAL A 106 -4.51 -13.06 15.36
C VAL A 106 -3.32 -13.99 14.99
N PRO A 107 -2.85 -14.82 15.94
CA PRO A 107 -1.68 -15.70 15.73
C PRO A 107 -1.91 -16.76 14.63
N ALA A 108 -3.17 -17.14 14.39
CA ALA A 108 -3.53 -18.06 13.30
C ALA A 108 -3.26 -17.46 11.91
N LEU A 109 -3.46 -16.14 11.76
CA LEU A 109 -3.22 -15.44 10.49
C LEU A 109 -1.73 -15.12 10.35
N TYR A 110 -1.06 -14.73 11.44
CA TYR A 110 0.39 -14.51 11.46
C TYR A 110 1.17 -15.76 11.02
N ASN A 111 0.86 -16.93 11.53
CA ASN A 111 1.50 -18.19 11.11
C ASN A 111 1.31 -18.53 9.62
N ALA A 112 0.25 -18.03 8.98
CA ALA A 112 -0.01 -18.25 7.55
C ALA A 112 0.66 -17.19 6.65
N LEU A 113 0.92 -15.99 7.19
CA LEU A 113 1.32 -14.81 6.42
C LEU A 113 2.71 -14.24 6.77
N ALA A 114 3.36 -14.70 7.84
CA ALA A 114 4.60 -14.08 8.37
C ALA A 114 5.69 -13.89 7.30
N VAL A 115 5.85 -14.86 6.39
CA VAL A 115 6.83 -14.75 5.28
C VAL A 115 6.43 -13.71 4.23
N PHE A 116 5.14 -13.43 4.07
CA PHE A 116 4.59 -12.53 3.05
C PHE A 116 4.35 -11.10 3.55
N LEU A 117 4.41 -10.86 4.87
CA LEU A 117 4.26 -9.53 5.45
C LEU A 117 5.30 -8.53 4.94
N PRO A 118 6.61 -8.85 4.89
CA PRO A 118 7.61 -7.97 4.31
C PRO A 118 7.37 -7.69 2.81
N LEU A 119 6.74 -8.63 2.09
CA LEU A 119 6.37 -8.46 0.68
C LEU A 119 5.28 -7.40 0.46
N ILE A 120 4.58 -6.96 1.52
CA ILE A 120 3.64 -5.83 1.46
C ILE A 120 4.38 -4.53 1.19
N THR A 121 5.61 -4.38 1.71
CA THR A 121 6.42 -3.16 1.54
C THR A 121 6.82 -2.90 0.08
N VAL A 122 6.91 -3.97 -0.70
CA VAL A 122 7.23 -3.96 -2.14
C VAL A 122 6.01 -4.33 -2.98
N ASN A 123 4.80 -4.24 -2.39
CA ASN A 123 3.60 -4.50 -3.16
C ASN A 123 3.41 -3.38 -4.19
N CYS A 124 3.28 -3.78 -5.45
CA CYS A 124 3.17 -2.85 -6.56
C CYS A 124 1.76 -2.22 -6.68
N ALA A 125 0.80 -2.57 -5.81
CA ALA A 125 -0.60 -2.11 -5.87
C ALA A 125 -0.86 -0.86 -5.03
#